data_AF-A0AA94KPM7-F1
#
_entry.id   AF-A0AA94KPM7-F1
#
_cell.length_a   1.000
_cell.length_b   1.000
_cell.length_c   1.000
_cell.angle_alpha   90.00
_cell.angle_beta   90.00
_cell.angle_gamma   90.00
#
_symmetry.space_group_name_H-M   'P 1'
#
loop_
_entity.id
_entity.type
_entity.pdbx_description
1 polymer ?
#
loop_
_entity_poly.entity_id
_entity_poly.type
_entity_poly.pdbx_seq_one_letter_code
_entity_poly.pdbx_strand_id
1 'polypeptide(L)'
;MQIITAQTEIKVINQDVALFNCEKKVSGVIHTPSSKEVTVILDGGYVLGKFDCAHCAVRAIALLALSISDADKAMFGSYRNYKREFTERVLQQVH
;
A
#
# COMPACT_ATOMS: atom_id res chain seq x y z
N MET A 1 5.42 19.95 -6.07
CA MET A 1 4.35 19.05 -5.64
C MET A 1 4.46 17.78 -6.48
N GLN A 2 4.80 16.62 -5.89
CA GLN A 2 4.76 15.35 -6.61
C GLN A 2 3.34 14.80 -6.54
N ILE A 3 2.72 14.56 -7.69
CA ILE A 3 1.44 13.86 -7.77
C ILE A 3 1.80 12.40 -7.93
N ILE A 4 1.49 11.60 -6.91
CA ILE A 4 1.66 10.16 -6.96
C ILE A 4 0.29 9.54 -7.19
N THR A 5 0.15 8.85 -8.30
CA THR A 5 -1.12 8.23 -8.73
C THR A 5 -1.06 6.75 -8.36
N ALA A 6 -2.00 6.30 -7.52
CA ALA A 6 -2.18 4.87 -7.21
C ALA A 6 -3.41 4.37 -7.97
N GLN A 7 -3.25 3.33 -8.79
CA GLN A 7 -4.37 2.71 -9.48
C GLN A 7 -5.04 1.66 -8.59
N THR A 8 -6.33 1.87 -8.31
CA THR A 8 -7.13 0.94 -7.50
C THR A 8 -8.27 0.40 -8.36
N GLU A 9 -8.26 -0.91 -8.57
CA GLU A 9 -9.34 -1.64 -9.22
C GLU A 9 -10.36 -2.03 -8.15
N ILE A 10 -11.64 -1.76 -8.39
CA ILE A 10 -12.73 -2.10 -7.48
C ILE A 10 -13.71 -2.99 -8.24
N LYS A 11 -13.99 -4.18 -7.69
CA LYS A 11 -14.97 -5.12 -8.23
C LYS A 11 -16.09 -5.31 -7.22
N VAL A 12 -17.27 -4.78 -7.54
CA VAL A 12 -18.47 -4.93 -6.70
C VAL A 12 -18.95 -6.39 -6.78
N ILE A 13 -19.16 -7.01 -5.62
CA ILE A 13 -19.67 -8.39 -5.52
C ILE A 13 -21.16 -8.38 -5.19
N ASN A 14 -21.56 -7.54 -4.23
CA ASN A 14 -22.95 -7.32 -3.87
C ASN A 14 -23.13 -5.89 -3.31
N GLN A 15 -24.31 -5.58 -2.78
CA GLN A 15 -24.65 -4.24 -2.27
C GLN A 15 -23.79 -3.79 -1.08
N ASP A 16 -23.24 -4.73 -0.31
CA ASP A 16 -22.49 -4.44 0.91
C ASP A 16 -20.99 -4.80 0.80
N VAL A 17 -20.55 -5.38 -0.32
CA VAL A 17 -19.22 -5.97 -0.45
C VAL A 17 -18.64 -5.68 -1.83
N ALA A 18 -17.44 -5.08 -1.83
CA ALA A 18 -16.61 -4.91 -3.01
C ALA A 18 -15.20 -5.44 -2.76
N LEU A 19 -14.60 -6.09 -3.74
CA LEU A 19 -13.18 -6.42 -3.73
C LEU A 19 -12.39 -5.23 -4.24
N PHE A 20 -11.20 -5.00 -3.69
CA PHE A 20 -10.27 -4.03 -4.22
C PHE A 20 -8.90 -4.65 -4.48
N ASN A 21 -8.21 -4.12 -5.48
CA ASN A 21 -6.81 -4.42 -5.76
C ASN A 21 -6.09 -3.11 -6.11
N CYS A 22 -5.13 -2.72 -5.29
CA CYS A 22 -4.30 -1.55 -5.49
C CYS A 22 -2.92 -2.01 -5.98
N GLU A 23 -2.66 -1.79 -7.26
CA GLU A 23 -1.38 -2.07 -7.94
C GLU A 23 -0.80 -3.48 -7.73
N LYS A 24 -1.63 -4.50 -7.46
CA LYS A 24 -1.20 -5.86 -7.07
C LYS A 24 -0.33 -5.92 -5.81
N LYS A 25 -0.22 -4.83 -5.05
CA LYS A 25 0.53 -4.74 -3.78
C LYS A 25 -0.37 -4.96 -2.59
N VAL A 26 -1.57 -4.38 -2.65
CA VAL A 26 -2.57 -4.48 -1.59
C VAL A 26 -3.89 -4.88 -2.20
N SER A 27 -4.46 -5.96 -1.70
CA SER A 27 -5.78 -6.43 -2.09
C SER A 27 -6.60 -6.78 -0.86
N GLY A 28 -7.92 -6.82 -1.04
CA GLY A 28 -8.82 -7.13 0.04
C GLY A 28 -10.26 -6.82 -0.29
N VAL A 29 -11.05 -6.62 0.77
CA VAL A 29 -12.48 -6.45 0.74
C VAL A 29 -12.86 -5.12 1.40
N ILE A 30 -13.71 -4.36 0.74
CA ILE A 30 -14.42 -3.22 1.31
C ILE A 30 -15.83 -3.70 1.65
N HIS A 31 -16.16 -3.68 2.93
CA HIS A 31 -17.50 -3.95 3.43
C HIS A 31 -18.20 -2.61 3.73
N THR A 32 -19.29 -2.33 3.03
CA THR A 32 -20.10 -1.13 3.15
C THR A 32 -21.54 -1.50 3.53
N PRO A 33 -21.78 -1.94 4.78
CA PRO A 33 -23.15 -2.17 5.24
C PRO A 33 -23.99 -0.89 5.12
N SER A 34 -25.29 -1.07 5.00
CA SER A 34 -26.30 0.00 4.95
C SER A 34 -26.27 0.95 6.17
N SER A 35 -25.54 0.59 7.23
CA SER A 35 -25.30 1.36 8.45
C SER A 35 -24.22 2.46 8.36
N LYS A 36 -23.80 2.86 7.16
CA LYS A 36 -22.84 3.96 6.85
C LYS A 36 -21.37 3.74 7.26
N GLU A 37 -21.07 2.78 8.11
CA GLU A 37 -19.68 2.42 8.45
C GLU A 37 -19.06 1.58 7.33
N VAL A 38 -17.93 2.01 6.78
CA VAL A 38 -17.15 1.29 5.78
C VAL A 38 -15.97 0.61 6.44
N THR A 39 -15.94 -0.73 6.41
CA THR A 39 -14.81 -1.50 6.94
C THR A 39 -13.94 -2.00 5.79
N VAL A 40 -12.63 -1.80 5.90
CA VAL A 40 -11.67 -2.34 4.93
C VAL A 40 -10.91 -3.50 5.57
N ILE A 41 -10.94 -4.65 4.90
CA ILE A 41 -10.28 -5.88 5.32
C ILE A 41 -9.23 -6.23 4.26
N LEU A 42 -7.98 -6.39 4.67
CA LEU A 42 -6.87 -6.78 3.80
C LEU A 42 -6.86 -8.30 3.60
N ASP A 43 -6.32 -8.74 2.47
CA ASP A 43 -6.01 -10.14 2.24
C ASP A 43 -5.07 -10.65 3.34
N GLY A 44 -5.47 -11.73 4.00
CA GLY A 44 -4.87 -12.20 5.27
C GLY A 44 -5.74 -11.97 6.51
N GLY A 45 -6.91 -11.35 6.35
CA GLY A 45 -7.93 -11.23 7.41
C GLY A 45 -7.70 -10.07 8.37
N TYR A 46 -6.77 -9.16 8.05
CA TYR A 46 -6.48 -7.98 8.88
C TYR A 46 -7.43 -6.84 8.56
N VAL A 47 -8.03 -6.24 9.59
CA VAL A 47 -8.86 -5.04 9.42
C VAL A 47 -7.94 -3.83 9.33
N LEU A 48 -7.92 -3.16 8.18
CA LEU A 48 -7.17 -1.92 7.98
C LEU A 48 -7.77 -0.78 8.83
N GLY A 49 -9.09 -0.73 8.89
CA GLY A 49 -9.82 0.27 9.66
C GLY A 49 -11.30 0.32 9.32
N LYS A 50 -12.01 1.08 10.14
CA LYS A 50 -13.41 1.49 9.95
C LYS A 50 -13.43 2.96 9.59
N PHE A 51 -14.26 3.31 8.61
CA PHE A 51 -14.30 4.65 8.03
C PHE A 51 -15.75 5.10 7.90
N ASP A 52 -16.00 6.38 8.15
CA ASP A 52 -17.35 6.95 8.00
C ASP A 52 -17.71 7.24 6.53
N CYS A 53 -16.76 7.06 5.61
CA CYS A 53 -16.94 7.40 4.21
C CYS A 53 -16.16 6.48 3.26
N ALA A 54 -16.77 6.09 2.13
CA ALA A 54 -16.12 5.23 1.13
C ALA A 54 -14.87 5.88 0.52
N HIS A 55 -14.91 7.19 0.30
CA HIS A 55 -13.75 7.95 -0.18
C HIS A 55 -12.57 7.92 0.82
N CYS A 56 -12.87 7.91 2.12
CA CYS A 56 -11.89 7.84 3.20
C CYS A 56 -11.20 6.48 3.20
N ALA A 57 -12.00 5.41 3.04
CA ALA A 57 -11.50 4.04 2.90
C ALA A 57 -10.58 3.88 1.69
N VAL A 58 -10.98 4.35 0.50
CA VAL A 58 -10.14 4.29 -0.71
C VAL A 58 -8.86 5.10 -0.56
N ARG A 59 -8.92 6.28 0.07
CA ARG A 59 -7.72 7.08 0.37
C ARG A 59 -6.77 6.35 1.30
N ALA A 60 -7.29 5.69 2.34
CA ALA A 60 -6.46 4.90 3.26
C ALA A 60 -5.79 3.71 2.55
N ILE A 61 -6.49 3.02 1.66
CA ILE A 61 -5.94 1.95 0.82
C ILE A 61 -4.79 2.50 -0.05
N ALA A 62 -5.01 3.63 -0.72
CA ALA A 62 -3.99 4.24 -1.57
C ALA A 62 -2.75 4.66 -0.75
N LEU A 63 -2.94 5.28 0.42
CA LEU A 63 -1.84 5.66 1.31
C LEU A 63 -1.05 4.44 1.81
N LEU A 64 -1.73 3.32 2.10
CA LEU A 64 -1.07 2.08 2.48
C LEU A 64 -0.22 1.53 1.32
N ALA A 65 -0.77 1.48 0.10
CA ALA A 65 -0.04 1.01 -1.08
C ALA A 65 1.19 1.88 -1.39
N LEU A 66 1.08 3.20 -1.19
CA LEU A 66 2.23 4.11 -1.29
C LEU A 66 3.27 3.84 -0.21
N SER A 67 2.85 3.66 1.04
CA SER A 67 3.76 3.36 2.15
C SER A 67 4.52 2.05 1.91
N ILE A 68 3.87 1.03 1.38
CA ILE A 68 4.51 -0.24 0.97
C ILE A 68 5.48 0.01 -0.19
N SER A 69 5.09 0.82 -1.18
CA SER A 69 5.96 1.13 -2.32
C SER A 69 7.22 1.89 -1.91
N ASP A 70 7.09 2.82 -0.97
CA ASP A 70 8.22 3.57 -0.43
C ASP A 70 9.09 2.68 0.47
N ALA A 71 8.47 1.80 1.26
CA ALA A 71 9.20 0.78 2.03
C ALA A 71 9.98 -0.18 1.12
N ASP A 72 9.39 -0.65 0.02
CA ASP A 72 10.08 -1.50 -0.96
C ASP A 72 11.26 -0.74 -1.60
N LYS A 73 11.05 0.50 -2.05
CA LYS A 73 12.13 1.35 -2.57
C LYS A 73 13.21 1.58 -1.52
N ALA A 74 12.85 1.79 -0.26
CA ALA A 74 13.80 1.97 0.82
C ALA A 74 14.53 0.67 1.16
N MET A 75 13.89 -0.50 1.08
CA MET A 75 14.50 -1.79 1.39
C MET A 75 15.45 -2.26 0.27
N PHE A 76 15.02 -2.16 -0.98
CA PHE A 76 15.85 -2.46 -2.15
C PHE A 76 16.88 -1.37 -2.44
N GLY A 77 16.55 -0.11 -2.16
CA GLY A 77 17.44 1.03 -2.33
C GLY A 77 18.48 1.11 -1.22
N SER A 78 18.10 1.02 0.05
CA SER A 78 19.05 1.19 1.16
C SER A 78 20.04 0.04 1.27
N TYR A 79 19.65 -1.22 1.13
CA TYR A 79 20.60 -2.33 1.26
C TYR A 79 21.53 -2.45 0.05
N ARG A 80 21.02 -2.22 -1.17
CA ARG A 80 21.84 -2.17 -2.39
C ARG A 80 22.77 -0.96 -2.40
N ASN A 81 22.27 0.21 -2.01
CA ASN A 81 23.10 1.41 -1.88
C ASN A 81 24.10 1.28 -0.73
N TYR A 82 23.71 0.68 0.41
CA TYR A 82 24.61 0.34 1.51
C TYR A 82 25.74 -0.58 1.05
N LYS A 83 25.43 -1.66 0.31
CA LYS A 83 26.48 -2.52 -0.28
C LYS A 83 27.38 -1.75 -1.23
N ARG A 84 26.82 -0.87 -2.06
CA ARG A 84 27.60 -0.06 -3.00
C ARG A 84 28.52 0.90 -2.27
N GLU A 85 28.00 1.69 -1.32
CA GLU A 85 28.79 2.61 -0.49
C GLU A 85 29.84 1.86 0.36
N PHE A 86 29.49 0.71 0.92
CA PHE A 86 30.43 -0.12 1.65
C PHE A 86 31.54 -0.65 0.73
N THR A 87 31.20 -1.14 -0.46
CA THR A 87 32.18 -1.63 -1.44
C THR A 87 33.07 -0.51 -1.95
N GLU A 88 32.52 0.67 -2.21
CA GLU A 88 33.28 1.87 -2.62
C GLU A 88 34.25 2.32 -1.50
N ARG A 89 33.81 2.31 -0.23
CA ARG A 89 34.68 2.62 0.92
C ARG A 89 35.79 1.59 1.12
N VAL A 90 35.50 0.30 0.94
CA VAL A 90 36.49 -0.77 1.06
C VAL A 90 37.52 -0.69 -0.08
N LEU A 91 37.10 -0.42 -1.32
CA LEU A 91 38.02 -0.26 -2.44
C LEU A 91 38.95 0.95 -2.29
N GLN A 92 38.49 2.03 -1.67
CA GLN A 92 39.32 3.21 -1.36
C GLN A 92 40.38 2.96 -0.28
N GLN A 93 40.24 1.93 0.55
CA GLN A 93 41.23 1.59 1.59
C GLN A 93 42.32 0.61 1.12
N VAL A 94 42.23 0.10 -0.11
CA VAL A 94 43.13 -0.95 -0.64
C VAL A 94 44.06 -0.43 -1.77
N HIS A 95 44.09 0.88 -2.02
CA HIS A 95 45.13 1.55 -2.82
C HIS A 95 45.95 2.48 -1.94
#